data_AF-A0A7B6W9U3-F1
#
_entry.id   AF-A0A7B6W9U3-F1
#
_cell.length_a   1.000
_cell.length_b   1.000
_cell.length_c   1.000
_cell.angle_alpha   90.00
_cell.angle_beta   90.00
_cell.angle_gamma   90.00
#
_symmetry.space_group_name_H-M   'P 1'
#
loop_
_entity.id
_entity.type
_entity.pdbx_description
1 polymer ?
#
loop_
_entity_poly.entity_id
_entity_poly.type
_entity_poly.pdbx_seq_one_letter_code
_entity_poly.pdbx_strand_id
1 'polypeptide(L)' 'KILWADADGLCLFTKRLEEGQFIWPAVRDGKVSITRSQLAMLLDKLDWRQPKTSSRNSLTML' A
#
# COMPACT_ATOMS: atom_id res chain seq x y z
N LYS A 1 3.26 12.36 3.00
CA LYS A 1 4.47 11.62 3.42
C LYS A 1 4.02 10.35 4.12
N ILE A 2 4.72 9.23 3.94
CA ILE A 2 4.42 7.95 4.60
C ILE A 2 5.60 7.60 5.49
N LEU A 3 5.33 7.35 6.76
CA LEU A 3 6.33 6.87 7.71
C LEU A 3 6.11 5.37 7.91
N TRP A 4 7.15 4.57 7.66
CA TRP A 4 7.13 3.12 7.78
C TRP A 4 8.21 2.69 8.76
N ALA A 5 7.83 1.91 9.77
CA ALA A 5 8.77 1.28 10.70
C ALA A 5 8.58 -0.23 10.67
N ASP A 6 9.68 -0.98 10.59
CA ASP A 6 9.72 -2.42 10.78
C ASP A 6 10.87 -2.82 11.71
N ALA A 7 11.23 -4.10 11.74
CA ALA A 7 12.30 -4.61 12.60
C ALA A 7 13.70 -4.06 12.21
N ASP A 8 13.88 -3.64 10.96
CA ASP A 8 15.17 -3.22 10.41
C ASP A 8 15.37 -1.70 10.46
N GLY A 9 14.29 -0.94 10.69
CA GLY A 9 14.38 0.49 10.97
C GLY A 9 13.18 1.30 10.51
N LEU A 10 13.43 2.59 10.29
CA LEU A 10 12.44 3.60 9.95
C LEU A 10 12.73 4.19 8.56
N CYS A 11 11.74 4.13 7.67
CA CYS A 11 11.78 4.68 6.32
C CYS A 11 10.74 5.80 6.17
N LEU A 12 11.14 6.91 5.55
CA LEU A 12 10.25 8.01 5.19
C LEU A 12 10.11 8.10 3.67
N PHE A 13 8.92 7.84 3.16
CA PHE A 13 8.59 8.02 1.75
C PHE A 13 7.90 9.36 1.51
N THR A 14 8.42 10.13 0.57
CA THR A 14 7.78 11.36 0.09
C THR A 14 7.63 11.30 -1.42
N LYS A 15 6.46 11.70 -1.90
CA LYS A 15 6.17 11.82 -3.32
C LYS A 15 5.42 13.13 -3.54
N ARG A 16 5.93 13.95 -4.44
CA ARG A 16 5.22 15.13 -4.93
C ARG A 16 4.34 14.69 -6.09
N LEU A 17 3.08 15.10 -6.08
CA LEU A 17 2.19 14.93 -7.22
C LEU A 17 2.28 16.20 -8.07
N GLU A 18 2.56 16.03 -9.35
CA GLU A 18 2.52 17.14 -10.32
C GLU A 18 1.08 17.39 -10.80
N GLU A 19 0.24 16.36 -10.79
CA GLU A 19 -1.20 16.45 -11.10
C GLU A 19 -2.03 15.56 -10.17
N GLY A 20 -3.27 15.98 -9.94
CA GLY A 20 -4.24 15.25 -9.13
C GLY A 20 -3.98 15.34 -7.62
N GLN A 21 -4.74 14.55 -6.87
CA GLN A 21 -4.66 14.51 -5.41
C GLN A 21 -4.59 13.05 -4.93
N PHE A 22 -3.80 12.81 -3.90
CA PHE A 22 -3.79 11.53 -3.22
C PHE A 22 -4.80 11.56 -2.07
N ILE A 23 -5.87 10.80 -2.18
CA ILE A 23 -6.90 10.73 -1.14
C ILE A 23 -6.57 9.63 -0.14
N TRP A 24 -6.18 10.01 1.07
CA TRP A 24 -6.07 9.06 2.18
C TRP A 24 -7.47 8.66 2.68
N PRO A 25 -7.69 7.40 3.08
CA PRO A 25 -8.89 7.04 3.81
C PRO A 25 -8.95 7.80 5.13
N ALA A 26 -10.15 7.92 5.69
CA ALA A 26 -10.35 8.56 6.98
C ALA A 26 -9.45 7.91 8.05
N VAL A 27 -8.63 8.73 8.68
CA VAL A 27 -7.68 8.30 9.71
C VAL A 27 -8.38 8.45 11.07
N ARG A 28 -8.68 7.34 11.74
CA ARG A 28 -9.37 7.37 13.06
C ARG A 28 -8.42 7.75 14.21
N ASP A 29 -7.19 7.23 14.20
CA ASP A 29 -6.23 7.36 15.32
C ASP A 29 -4.93 8.09 14.93
N GLY A 30 -4.99 8.98 13.94
CA GLY A 30 -3.80 9.67 13.40
C GLY A 30 -2.81 8.78 12.62
N LYS A 31 -3.07 7.47 12.52
CA LYS A 31 -2.30 6.50 11.72
C LYS A 31 -3.20 5.55 10.94
N VAL A 32 -2.70 5.03 9.82
CA VAL A 32 -3.33 3.96 9.05
C VAL A 32 -2.38 2.79 8.99
N SER A 33 -2.83 1.61 9.44
CA SER A 33 -2.08 0.38 9.29
C SER A 33 -2.28 -0.17 7.88
N ILE A 34 -1.18 -0.44 7.17
CA ILE A 34 -1.19 -1.07 5.85
C ILE A 34 -0.21 -2.23 5.82
N THR A 35 -0.50 -3.25 5.02
CA THR A 35 0.42 -4.39 4.82
C THR A 35 1.54 -4.01 3.85
N ARG A 36 2.60 -4.84 3.80
CA ARG A 36 3.70 -4.68 2.83
C ARG A 36 3.21 -4.70 1.38
N SER A 37 2.25 -5.56 1.06
CA SER A 37 1.63 -5.61 -0.26
C SER A 37 0.86 -4.33 -0.58
N GLN A 38 0.13 -3.77 0.37
CA GLN A 38 -0.58 -2.50 0.17
C GLN A 38 0.36 -1.32 -0.02
N LEU A 39 1.51 -1.30 0.69
CA LEU A 39 2.54 -0.29 0.41
C LEU A 39 3.12 -0.45 -1.00
N ALA A 40 3.44 -1.67 -1.44
CA ALA A 40 3.93 -1.89 -2.80
C ALA A 40 2.90 -1.38 -3.85
N MET A 41 1.62 -1.73 -3.67
CA MET A 41 0.54 -1.23 -4.52
C MET A 41 0.44 0.31 -4.54
N LEU A 42 0.60 0.96 -3.39
CA LEU A 42 0.64 2.43 -3.30
C LEU A 42 1.76 3.03 -4.15
N LEU A 43 2.95 2.43 -4.07
CA LEU A 43 4.14 2.89 -4.81
C LEU A 43 3.97 2.66 -6.32
N ASP A 44 3.34 1.55 -6.70
CA ASP A 44 3.04 1.16 -8.09
C ASP A 44 1.81 1.86 -8.69
N LYS A 45 1.18 2.78 -7.93
CA LYS A 45 -0.02 3.53 -8.33
C LYS A 45 -1.27 2.64 -8.52
N LEU A 46 -1.33 1.48 -7.88
CA LEU A 46 -2.49 0.61 -7.85
C LEU A 46 -3.44 0.99 -6.70
N ASP A 47 -4.72 0.61 -6.82
CA ASP A 47 -5.67 0.80 -5.71
C ASP A 47 -5.39 -0.17 -4.57
N TRP A 48 -4.61 0.29 -3.60
CA TRP A 48 -4.21 -0.42 -2.40
C TRP A 48 -5.36 -0.73 -1.43
N ARG A 49 -6.52 -0.06 -1.58
CA ARG A 49 -7.70 -0.29 -0.72
C ARG A 49 -8.35 -1.63 -0.98
N GLN A 50 -8.15 -2.18 -2.18
CA GLN A 50 -8.61 -3.49 -2.57
C GLN A 50 -7.40 -4.33 -3.01
N PRO A 51 -6.64 -4.89 -2.06
CA PRO A 51 -5.58 -5.82 -2.41
C PRO A 51 -6.20 -6.99 -3.18
N LYS A 52 -5.94 -7.06 -4.49
CA LYS A 52 -6.35 -8.20 -5.31
C LYS A 52 -5.63 -9.41 -4.75
N THR A 53 -6.37 -10.31 -4.10
CA THR A 53 -5.85 -11.63 -3.78
C THR A 53 -5.48 -12.27 -5.10
N SER A 54 -4.20 -12.54 -5.33
CA SER A 54 -3.80 -13.47 -6.37
C SER A 54 -4.48 -14.79 -6.03
N SER A 55 -5.59 -15.09 -6.71
CA SER A 55 -6.06 -16.46 -6.83
C SER A 55 -4.87 -17.20 -7.42
N ARG A 56 -4.17 -17.95 -6.59
CA ARG A 56 -3.31 -19.02 -7.09
C ARG A 56 -4.30 -19.99 -7.72
N ASN A 57 -4.58 -19.80 -9.01
CA ASN A 57 -5.23 -20.84 -9.80
C ASN A 57 -4.35 -22.06 -9.62
N SER A 58 -4.77 -22.97 -8.74
CA SER A 58 -4.30 -24.33 -8.77
C SER A 58 -4.69 -24.81 -10.15
N LEU A 59 -3.74 -24.76 -11.08
CA LEU A 59 -3.78 -25.57 -12.27
C LEU A 59 -3.80 -27.01 -11.75
N THR A 60 -5.00 -27.51 -11.46
CA THR A 60 -5.26 -28.94 -11.42
C THR A 60 -4.94 -29.40 -12.84
N MET A 61 -3.71 -29.89 -13.00
CA MET A 61 -3.32 -30.70 -14.14
C MET A 61 -4.28 -31.90 -14.16
N LEU A 62 -5.28 -31.84 -15.04
CA LEU A 62 -6.00 -33.01 -15.54
C LEU A 62 -5.28 -33.50 -16.79
#